data_AF-A0A838RXC4-F1
#
_entry.id   AF-A0A838RXC4-F1
#
_cell.length_a   1.000
_cell.length_b   1.000
_cell.length_c   1.000
_cell.angle_alpha   90.00
_cell.angle_beta   90.00
_cell.angle_gamma   90.00
#
_symmetry.space_group_name_H-M   'P 1'
#
loop_
_entity.id
_entity.type
_entity.pdbx_description
1 polymer ?
#
loop_
_entity_poly.entity_id
_entity_poly.type
_entity_poly.pdbx_seq_one_letter_code
_entity_poly.pdbx_strand_id
1 'polypeptide(L)'
;MSSTPSVISYALAAIHFTETILTAFPLGLVKLIPFTLHGASEFVVSIALVALPWVVGFASDTTARNFYVASGVLIFVVWLITDYKAAERPAMARA
;
A
#
# COMPACT_ATOMS: atom_id res chain seq x y z
N MET A 1 22.19 -9.50 10.29
CA MET A 1 22.24 -8.37 9.34
C MET A 1 20.94 -8.40 8.54
N SER A 2 20.16 -7.31 8.51
CA SER A 2 18.92 -7.24 7.73
C SER A 2 19.28 -7.19 6.24
N SER A 3 18.66 -8.02 5.40
CA SER A 3 18.84 -7.96 3.95
C SER A 3 18.08 -6.75 3.37
N THR A 4 18.48 -6.28 2.19
CA THR A 4 17.80 -5.15 1.52
C THR A 4 16.27 -5.33 1.41
N PRO A 5 15.74 -6.51 1.05
CA PRO A 5 14.28 -6.74 1.02
C PRO A 5 13.59 -6.58 2.38
N SER A 6 14.20 -7.06 3.48
CA SER A 6 13.57 -6.94 4.80
C SER A 6 13.56 -5.49 5.30
N VAL A 7 14.61 -4.72 5.04
CA VAL A 7 14.62 -3.27 5.37
C VAL A 7 13.51 -2.53 4.63
N ILE A 8 13.37 -2.76 3.32
CA ILE A 8 12.30 -2.14 2.52
C ILE A 8 10.93 -2.56 3.04
N SER A 9 10.75 -3.84 3.38
CA SER A 9 9.48 -4.35 3.93
C SER A 9 9.12 -3.68 5.26
N TYR A 10 10.08 -3.52 6.18
CA TYR A 10 9.83 -2.81 7.44
C TYR A 10 9.48 -1.34 7.22
N ALA A 11 10.14 -0.66 6.28
CA ALA A 11 9.83 0.72 5.93
C ALA A 11 8.41 0.84 5.35
N LEU A 12 8.05 -0.03 4.40
CA LEU A 12 6.70 -0.08 3.83
C LEU A 12 5.65 -0.36 4.89
N ALA A 13 5.89 -1.31 5.80
CA ALA A 13 4.96 -1.63 6.88
C ALA A 13 4.72 -0.41 7.79
N ALA A 14 5.77 0.32 8.18
CA ALA A 14 5.63 1.53 8.97
C ALA A 14 4.82 2.61 8.23
N ILE A 15 5.14 2.84 6.94
CA ILE A 15 4.45 3.82 6.10
C ILE A 15 2.96 3.48 5.97
N HIS A 16 2.61 2.25 5.61
CA HIS A 16 1.21 1.83 5.43
C HIS A 16 0.44 1.82 6.74
N PHE A 17 1.09 1.46 7.85
CA PHE A 17 0.46 1.53 9.17
C PHE A 17 0.12 2.98 9.55
N THR A 18 1.06 3.90 9.37
CA THR A 18 0.83 5.33 9.60
C THR A 18 -0.26 5.86 8.68
N GLU A 19 -0.21 5.53 7.39
CA GLU A 19 -1.23 5.91 6.43
C GLU A 19 -2.62 5.39 6.83
N THR A 20 -2.74 4.12 7.23
CA THR A 20 -4.00 3.50 7.66
C THR A 20 -4.60 4.23 8.88
N ILE A 21 -3.77 4.56 9.87
CA ILE A 21 -4.22 5.31 11.06
C ILE A 21 -4.72 6.71 10.70
N LEU A 22 -4.03 7.37 9.78
CA LEU A 22 -4.30 8.76 9.42
C LEU A 22 -5.38 8.91 8.37
N THR A 23 -5.72 7.87 7.61
CA THR A 23 -6.70 7.95 6.53
C THR A 23 -8.13 7.87 7.04
N ALA A 24 -9.07 8.52 6.34
CA ALA A 24 -10.51 8.35 6.45
C ALA A 24 -11.01 6.96 5.97
N PHE A 25 -10.17 5.93 6.11
CA PHE A 25 -10.51 4.53 5.97
C PHE A 25 -11.47 4.14 7.11
N PRO A 26 -12.43 3.22 6.92
CA PRO A 26 -13.39 2.86 7.98
C PRO A 26 -12.77 2.45 9.32
N LEU A 27 -11.57 1.85 9.31
CA LEU A 27 -10.82 1.48 10.52
C LEU A 27 -9.77 2.51 10.94
N GLY A 28 -9.63 3.62 10.21
CA GLY A 28 -8.69 4.69 10.53
C GLY A 28 -9.09 5.45 11.80
N LEU A 29 -8.08 5.90 12.55
CA LEU A 29 -8.29 6.50 13.88
C LEU A 29 -8.44 8.02 13.82
N VAL A 30 -7.61 8.71 13.01
CA VAL A 30 -7.50 10.17 13.02
C VAL A 30 -8.21 10.83 11.83
N LYS A 31 -8.37 10.10 10.70
CA LYS A 31 -9.13 10.52 9.51
C LYS A 31 -8.72 11.89 8.92
N LEU A 32 -7.42 12.17 8.95
CA LEU A 32 -6.79 13.35 8.37
C LEU A 32 -6.66 13.27 6.84
N ILE A 33 -6.38 12.07 6.31
CA ILE A 33 -6.10 11.86 4.88
C ILE A 33 -7.38 11.37 4.17
N PRO A 34 -7.86 12.03 3.11
CA PRO A 34 -8.96 11.56 2.27
C PRO A 34 -8.76 10.10 1.81
N PHE A 35 -9.82 9.29 1.82
CA PHE A 35 -9.73 7.87 1.43
C PHE A 35 -9.42 7.70 -0.06
N THR A 36 -9.74 8.71 -0.87
CA THR A 36 -9.31 8.78 -2.27
C THR A 36 -7.78 8.92 -2.43
N LEU A 37 -7.09 9.59 -1.50
CA LEU A 37 -5.62 9.64 -1.51
C LEU A 37 -4.98 8.32 -1.07
N HIS A 38 -5.63 7.57 -0.18
CA HIS A 38 -5.22 6.21 0.16
C HIS A 38 -5.31 5.28 -1.05
N GLY A 39 -6.40 5.36 -1.82
CA GLY A 39 -6.47 4.63 -3.09
C GLY A 39 -5.38 5.01 -4.10
N ALA A 40 -4.98 6.29 -4.15
CA ALA A 40 -3.86 6.71 -4.99
C ALA A 40 -2.53 6.09 -4.51
N SER A 41 -2.31 6.02 -3.19
CA SER A 41 -1.17 5.34 -2.57
C SER A 41 -1.14 3.85 -2.93
N GLU A 42 -2.25 3.13 -2.76
CA GLU A 42 -2.35 1.71 -3.09
C GLU A 42 -2.00 1.43 -4.56
N PHE A 43 -2.49 2.24 -5.50
CA PHE A 43 -2.12 2.12 -6.90
C PHE A 43 -0.61 2.29 -7.11
N VAL A 44 -0.01 3.37 -6.61
CA VAL A 44 1.42 3.65 -6.77
C VAL A 44 2.28 2.54 -6.15
N VAL A 45 1.95 2.13 -4.93
CA VAL A 45 2.67 1.06 -4.22
C VAL A 45 2.56 -0.26 -4.95
N SER A 46 1.39 -0.60 -5.50
CA SER A 46 1.19 -1.86 -6.21
C SER A 46 2.13 -2.01 -7.41
N ILE A 47 2.27 -0.95 -8.22
CA ILE A 47 3.18 -0.91 -9.36
C ILE A 47 4.64 -0.91 -8.90
N ALA A 48 4.95 -0.13 -7.85
CA ALA A 48 6.30 -0.06 -7.30
C ALA A 48 6.76 -1.43 -6.78
N LEU A 49 5.92 -2.16 -6.04
CA LEU A 49 6.22 -3.49 -5.51
C LEU A 49 6.57 -4.49 -6.61
N VAL A 50 5.85 -4.46 -7.73
CA VAL A 50 6.17 -5.30 -8.89
C VAL A 50 7.52 -4.92 -9.49
N ALA A 51 7.84 -3.63 -9.60
CA ALA A 51 9.11 -3.20 -10.21
C ALA A 51 10.34 -3.35 -9.30
N LEU A 52 10.15 -3.25 -7.98
CA LEU A 52 11.22 -3.12 -6.97
C LEU A 52 12.32 -4.19 -7.05
N PRO A 53 12.04 -5.50 -7.21
CA PRO A 53 13.10 -6.50 -7.26
C PRO A 53 14.14 -6.26 -8.35
N TRP A 54 13.71 -5.74 -9.51
CA TRP A 54 14.60 -5.45 -10.64
C TRP A 54 15.30 -4.11 -10.49
N VAL A 55 14.58 -3.07 -10.06
CA VAL A 55 15.13 -1.72 -9.89
C VAL A 55 16.20 -1.66 -8.80
N VAL A 56 15.99 -2.40 -7.70
CA VAL A 56 16.92 -2.43 -6.56
C VAL A 56 17.94 -3.57 -6.66
N GLY A 57 17.75 -4.50 -7.60
CA GLY A 57 18.73 -5.54 -7.91
C GLY A 57 18.69 -6.79 -7.01
N PHE A 58 17.55 -7.08 -6.38
CA PHE A 58 17.34 -8.31 -5.59
C PHE A 58 16.49 -9.38 -6.31
N ALA A 59 16.26 -9.23 -7.62
CA ALA A 59 15.43 -10.17 -8.41
C ALA A 59 15.97 -11.62 -8.50
N SER A 60 17.25 -11.86 -8.18
CA SER A 60 17.84 -13.19 -8.10
C SER A 60 17.40 -13.97 -6.86
N ASP A 61 17.02 -13.28 -5.78
CA ASP A 61 16.35 -13.89 -4.64
C ASP A 61 14.90 -14.21 -5.03
N THR A 62 14.66 -15.47 -5.39
CA THR A 62 13.35 -15.93 -5.87
C THR A 62 12.26 -15.76 -4.83
N THR A 63 12.58 -15.95 -3.54
CA THR A 63 11.62 -15.80 -2.44
C THR A 63 11.23 -14.34 -2.28
N ALA A 64 12.21 -13.44 -2.18
CA ALA A 64 11.94 -12.01 -2.06
C ALA A 64 11.23 -11.47 -3.30
N ARG A 65 11.70 -11.80 -4.50
CA ARG A 65 11.06 -11.37 -5.75
C ARG A 65 9.59 -11.78 -5.79
N ASN A 66 9.30 -13.05 -5.53
CA ASN A 66 7.92 -13.56 -5.60
C ASN A 66 7.04 -12.92 -4.53
N PHE A 67 7.55 -12.67 -3.32
CA PHE A 67 6.81 -11.96 -2.27
C PHE A 67 6.41 -10.55 -2.71
N TYR A 68 7.34 -9.78 -3.26
CA TYR A 68 7.10 -8.41 -3.74
C TYR A 68 6.12 -8.39 -4.93
N VAL A 69 6.33 -9.25 -5.92
CA VAL A 69 5.45 -9.32 -7.10
C VAL A 69 4.04 -9.77 -6.71
N ALA A 70 3.90 -10.82 -5.89
CA ALA A 70 2.59 -11.29 -5.47
C ALA A 70 1.85 -10.23 -4.63
N SER A 71 2.55 -9.57 -3.70
CA SER A 71 1.96 -8.49 -2.90
C SER A 71 1.53 -7.32 -3.78
N GLY A 72 2.35 -6.89 -4.74
CA GLY A 72 2.01 -5.83 -5.68
C GLY A 72 0.80 -6.17 -6.53
N VAL A 73 0.72 -7.39 -7.08
CA VAL A 73 -0.46 -7.85 -7.83
C VAL A 73 -1.71 -7.90 -6.96
N LEU A 74 -1.61 -8.41 -5.73
CA LEU A 74 -2.75 -8.48 -4.81
C LEU A 74 -3.27 -7.09 -4.43
N ILE A 75 -2.38 -6.14 -4.11
CA ILE A 75 -2.77 -4.75 -3.81
C ILE A 75 -3.37 -4.08 -5.05
N PHE A 76 -2.84 -4.35 -6.24
CA PHE A 76 -3.42 -3.83 -7.48
C PHE A 76 -4.85 -4.34 -7.70
N VAL A 77 -5.11 -5.62 -7.41
CA VAL A 77 -6.46 -6.20 -7.46
C VAL A 77 -7.38 -5.55 -6.43
N VAL A 78 -6.91 -5.34 -5.19
CA VAL A 78 -7.67 -4.60 -4.16
C VAL A 78 -8.03 -3.21 -4.67
N TRP A 79 -7.07 -2.51 -5.27
CA TRP A 79 -7.29 -1.19 -5.85
C TRP A 79 -8.34 -1.19 -6.96
N LEU A 80 -8.28 -2.15 -7.87
CA LEU A 80 -9.25 -2.29 -8.96
C LEU A 80 -10.68 -2.50 -8.49
N ILE A 81 -10.88 -3.18 -7.36
CA ILE A 81 -12.21 -3.56 -6.86
C ILE A 81 -12.72 -2.64 -5.74
N THR A 82 -11.94 -1.62 -5.35
CA THR A 82 -12.32 -0.71 -4.25
C THR A 82 -12.91 0.59 -4.80
N ASP A 83 -14.13 0.91 -4.38
CA ASP A 83 -14.75 2.22 -4.66
C ASP A 83 -14.43 3.22 -3.54
N TYR A 84 -13.27 3.88 -3.67
CA TYR A 84 -12.80 4.88 -2.71
C TYR A 84 -13.74 6.08 -2.57
N LYS A 85 -14.34 6.52 -3.67
CA LYS A 85 -15.23 7.70 -3.68
C LYS A 85 -16.54 7.39 -2.96
N ALA A 86 -17.09 6.19 -3.14
CA ALA A 86 -18.29 5.78 -2.45
C ALA A 86 -18.09 5.66 -0.94
N ALA A 87 -16.95 5.15 -0.50
CA ALA A 87 -16.62 5.04 0.92
C ALA A 87 -16.37 6.42 1.58
N GLU A 88 -15.94 7.41 0.81
CA GLU A 88 -15.64 8.76 1.31
C GLU A 88 -16.89 9.63 1.55
N ARG A 89 -17.93 9.50 0.70
CA ARG A 89 -19.18 10.30 0.82
C ARG A 89 -19.85 10.20 2.21
N PRO A 90 -20.03 9.00 2.81
CA PRO A 90 -20.60 8.88 4.15
C PRO A 90 -19.71 9.45 5.26
N ALA A 91 -18.39 9.48 5.06
CA ALA A 91 -17.45 10.05 6.03
C ALA A 91 -17.57 11.58 6.08
N MET A 92 -17.67 12.24 4.92
CA MET A 92 -17.88 13.70 4.87
C MET A 92 -19.24 14.13 5.43
N ALA A 93 -20.31 13.34 5.22
CA ALA A 93 -21.65 13.67 5.70
C ALA A 93 -21.82 13.59 7.24
N ARG A 94 -20.84 13.04 7.96
CA ARG A 94 -20.85 12.88 9.43
C ARG A 94 -19.88 13.84 10.14
N ALA A 95 -19.10 14.61 9.40
CA ALA A 95 -18.17 15.63 9.91
C ALA A 95 -18.86 17.00 9.97
#